data_AF-A0A970BV65-F1
#
_entry.id   AF-A0A970BV65-F1
#
_cell.length_a   1.000
_cell.length_b   1.000
_cell.length_c   1.000
_cell.angle_alpha   90.00
_cell.angle_beta   90.00
_cell.angle_gamma   90.00
#
_symmetry.space_group_name_H-M   'P 1'
#
loop_
_entity.id
_entity.type
_entity.pdbx_description
1 polymer ?
#
loop_
_entity_poly.entity_id
_entity_poly.type
_entity_poly.pdbx_seq_one_letter_code
_entity_poly.pdbx_strand_id
1 'polypeptide(L)'
;MDTMPTTYCLDPQTLANNRKRVRAGDPALAPAVDALRAEADEALSAGPFSVTDKAVPAPSGDHHDYVSFGTYWWPDPDAPDGLPYIR
;
A
#
# COMPACT_ATOMS: atom_id res chain seq x y z
N MET A 1 24.17 -20.30 8.09
CA MET A 1 24.79 -19.10 7.51
C MET A 1 23.67 -18.19 7.04
N ASP A 2 23.74 -16.89 7.33
CA ASP A 2 22.71 -15.91 6.93
C ASP A 2 22.80 -15.74 5.40
N THR A 3 21.92 -16.41 4.67
CA THR A 3 21.88 -16.35 3.20
C THR A 3 21.34 -15.01 2.73
N MET A 4 21.84 -14.53 1.60
CA MET A 4 21.33 -13.29 1.01
C MET A 4 19.85 -13.45 0.65
N PRO A 5 18.99 -12.48 1.01
CA PRO A 5 17.58 -12.54 0.63
C PRO A 5 17.44 -12.36 -0.89
N THR A 6 16.58 -13.15 -1.51
CA THR A 6 16.13 -12.89 -2.89
C THR A 6 15.14 -11.73 -2.86
N THR A 7 15.44 -10.66 -3.56
CA THR A 7 14.61 -9.45 -3.64
C THR A 7 14.35 -9.08 -5.10
N TYR A 8 13.20 -8.45 -5.37
CA TYR A 8 12.85 -7.96 -6.71
C TYR A 8 13.12 -6.45 -6.87
N CYS A 9 12.79 -5.65 -5.85
CA CYS A 9 12.95 -4.19 -5.89
C CYS A 9 13.96 -3.65 -4.88
N LEU A 10 14.13 -4.33 -3.73
CA LEU A 10 15.01 -3.86 -2.65
C LEU A 10 16.46 -4.33 -2.87
N ASP A 11 17.43 -3.54 -2.43
CA ASP A 11 18.83 -3.98 -2.42
C ASP A 11 19.05 -5.08 -1.37
N PRO A 12 19.43 -6.31 -1.78
CA PRO A 12 19.48 -7.46 -0.87
C PRO A 12 20.61 -7.36 0.16
N GLN A 13 21.70 -6.67 -0.18
CA GLN A 13 22.84 -6.48 0.72
C GLN A 13 22.49 -5.53 1.87
N THR A 14 21.84 -4.41 1.55
CA THR A 14 21.34 -3.43 2.53
C THR A 14 20.34 -4.08 3.47
N LEU A 15 19.39 -4.86 2.94
CA LEU A 15 18.40 -5.56 3.75
C LEU A 15 19.07 -6.58 4.70
N ALA A 16 20.03 -7.36 4.21
CA ALA A 16 20.76 -8.32 5.05
C ALA A 16 21.59 -7.62 6.14
N ASN A 17 22.25 -6.51 5.80
CA ASN A 17 23.05 -5.73 6.75
C ASN A 17 22.19 -5.09 7.83
N ASN A 18 21.08 -4.47 7.46
CA ASN A 18 20.15 -3.89 8.42
C ASN A 18 19.56 -4.96 9.34
N ARG A 19 19.17 -6.13 8.81
CA ARG A 19 18.70 -7.25 9.63
C ARG A 19 19.73 -7.70 10.67
N LYS A 20 21.02 -7.78 10.29
CA LYS A 20 22.10 -8.11 11.23
C LYS A 20 22.26 -7.06 12.32
N ARG A 21 22.25 -5.78 11.96
CA ARG A 21 22.37 -4.65 12.91
C ARG A 21 21.20 -4.59 13.88
N VAL A 22 19.98 -4.79 13.41
CA VAL A 22 18.78 -4.87 14.27
C VAL A 22 18.90 -6.04 15.25
N ARG A 23 19.33 -7.23 14.80
CA ARG A 23 19.57 -8.39 15.69
C ARG A 23 20.69 -8.14 16.71
N ALA A 24 21.67 -7.32 16.36
CA ALA A 24 22.74 -6.92 17.25
C ALA A 24 22.34 -5.80 18.24
N GLY A 25 21.10 -5.29 18.16
CA GLY A 25 20.61 -4.25 19.05
C GLY A 25 21.15 -2.85 18.75
N ASP A 26 21.47 -2.55 17.48
CA ASP A 26 21.96 -1.24 17.07
C ASP A 26 20.96 -0.11 17.43
N PRO A 27 21.29 0.81 18.35
CA PRO A 27 20.37 1.85 18.80
C PRO A 27 20.01 2.84 17.70
N ALA A 28 20.82 2.98 16.65
CA ALA A 28 20.51 3.86 15.52
C ALA A 28 19.33 3.36 14.69
N LEU A 29 19.00 2.06 14.76
CA LEU A 29 17.89 1.46 14.02
C LEU A 29 16.65 1.25 14.90
N ALA A 30 16.76 1.37 16.22
CA ALA A 30 15.65 1.11 17.13
C ALA A 30 14.38 1.93 16.82
N PRO A 31 14.44 3.26 16.56
CA PRO A 31 13.24 4.03 16.26
C PRO A 31 12.51 3.56 14.99
N ALA A 32 13.26 3.18 13.95
CA ALA A 32 12.68 2.69 12.70
C ALA A 32 12.05 1.30 12.86
N VAL A 33 12.65 0.43 13.69
CA VAL A 33 12.07 -0.90 13.99
C VAL A 33 10.81 -0.77 14.83
N ASP A 34 10.78 0.16 15.79
CA ASP A 34 9.60 0.40 16.62
C ASP A 34 8.45 0.97 15.79
N ALA A 35 8.72 1.92 14.88
CA ALA A 35 7.74 2.41 13.92
C ALA A 35 7.20 1.28 13.01
N LEU A 36 8.09 0.46 12.44
CA LEU A 36 7.71 -0.68 11.60
C LEU A 36 6.84 -1.69 12.36
N ARG A 37 7.11 -1.93 13.65
CA ARG A 37 6.29 -2.82 14.48
C ARG A 37 4.91 -2.23 14.74
N ALA A 38 4.83 -0.94 15.05
CA ALA A 38 3.55 -0.27 15.25
C ALA A 38 2.67 -0.33 13.98
N GLU A 39 3.26 -0.06 12.81
CA GLU A 39 2.56 -0.20 11.51
C GLU A 39 2.11 -1.64 11.25
N ALA A 40 2.96 -2.63 11.59
CA ALA A 40 2.59 -4.04 11.47
C ALA A 40 1.45 -4.45 12.42
N ASP A 41 1.46 -3.96 13.66
CA ASP A 41 0.41 -4.22 14.64
C ASP A 41 -0.93 -3.61 14.21
N GLU A 42 -0.92 -2.41 13.62
CA GLU A 42 -2.11 -1.80 13.02
C GLU A 42 -2.61 -2.65 11.83
N ALA A 43 -1.71 -3.04 10.93
CA ALA A 43 -2.03 -3.83 9.75
C ALA A 43 -2.61 -5.22 10.07
N LEU A 44 -2.23 -5.84 11.20
CA LEU A 44 -2.82 -7.12 11.66
C LEU A 44 -4.33 -7.02 11.93
N SER A 45 -4.82 -5.82 12.26
CA SER A 45 -6.24 -5.56 12.49
C SER A 45 -6.98 -5.03 11.26
N ALA A 46 -6.24 -4.64 10.22
CA ALA A 46 -6.82 -4.24 8.95
C ALA A 46 -7.39 -5.48 8.22
N GLY A 47 -8.40 -5.27 7.35
CA GLY A 47 -9.07 -6.39 6.69
C GLY A 47 -8.13 -7.17 5.77
N PRO A 48 -8.54 -8.34 5.25
CA PRO A 48 -8.36 -8.56 3.84
C PRO A 48 -9.34 -7.66 3.09
N PHE A 49 -8.82 -6.70 2.32
CA PHE A 49 -9.64 -5.91 1.39
C PHE A 49 -9.66 -6.58 0.01
N SER A 50 -10.80 -6.52 -0.67
CA SER A 50 -11.00 -7.10 -2.00
C SER A 50 -11.58 -6.07 -2.98
N VAL A 51 -11.29 -6.27 -4.27
CA VAL A 51 -11.96 -5.52 -5.35
C VAL A 51 -13.47 -5.70 -5.34
N THR A 52 -13.98 -6.75 -4.72
CA THR A 52 -15.42 -7.04 -4.61
C THR A 52 -16.11 -6.24 -3.50
N ASP A 53 -15.36 -5.57 -2.61
CA ASP A 53 -15.92 -4.81 -1.49
C ASP A 53 -16.54 -3.46 -1.94
N LYS A 54 -16.27 -3.04 -3.18
CA LYS A 54 -16.87 -1.85 -3.78
C LYS A 54 -18.38 -2.03 -3.99
N ALA A 55 -19.15 -0.97 -3.75
CA ALA A 55 -20.62 -1.01 -3.84
C ALA A 55 -21.14 -1.10 -5.28
N VAL A 56 -20.42 -0.55 -6.25
CA VAL A 56 -20.84 -0.46 -7.66
C VAL A 56 -19.86 -1.27 -8.53
N PRO A 57 -20.35 -2.11 -9.47
CA PRO A 57 -19.49 -2.83 -10.40
C PRO A 57 -18.65 -1.88 -11.26
N ALA A 58 -17.59 -2.43 -11.86
CA ALA A 58 -16.91 -1.73 -12.95
C ALA A 58 -17.86 -1.55 -14.16
N PRO A 59 -17.53 -0.68 -15.13
CA PRO A 59 -18.34 -0.50 -16.35
C PRO A 59 -18.60 -1.78 -17.17
N SER A 60 -17.76 -2.80 -17.00
CA SER A 60 -17.95 -4.13 -17.58
C SER A 60 -19.13 -4.92 -16.97
N GLY A 61 -19.57 -4.54 -15.78
CA GLY A 61 -20.57 -5.26 -14.99
C GLY A 61 -20.00 -6.33 -14.04
N ASP A 62 -18.70 -6.65 -14.11
CA ASP A 62 -18.07 -7.64 -13.22
C ASP A 62 -17.53 -6.99 -11.93
N HIS A 63 -17.85 -7.56 -10.78
CA HIS A 63 -17.31 -7.12 -9.48
C HIS A 63 -15.84 -7.51 -9.29
N HIS A 64 -15.32 -8.46 -10.06
CA HIS A 64 -13.91 -8.85 -9.99
C HIS A 64 -12.98 -7.91 -10.76
N ASP A 65 -13.55 -7.05 -11.61
CA ASP A 65 -12.77 -6.04 -12.31
C ASP A 65 -12.35 -4.92 -11.35
N TYR A 66 -11.05 -4.63 -11.32
CA TYR A 66 -10.53 -3.48 -10.59
C TYR A 66 -10.98 -2.19 -11.29
N VAL A 67 -11.51 -1.25 -10.50
CA VAL A 67 -11.87 0.09 -10.99
C VAL A 67 -11.50 1.12 -9.92
N SER A 68 -11.04 2.28 -10.37
CA SER A 68 -10.72 3.43 -9.53
C SER A 68 -11.10 4.72 -10.24
N PHE A 69 -11.46 5.76 -9.49
CA PHE A 69 -11.70 7.08 -10.04
C PHE A 69 -10.38 7.83 -10.29
N GLY A 70 -10.33 8.62 -11.36
CA GLY A 70 -9.17 9.47 -11.63
C GLY A 70 -9.01 10.51 -10.53
N THR A 71 -7.85 10.53 -9.87
CA THR A 71 -7.59 11.37 -8.68
C THR A 71 -7.79 12.88 -8.91
N TYR A 72 -7.67 13.34 -10.16
CA TYR A 72 -7.80 14.74 -10.54
C TYR A 72 -8.98 14.97 -11.49
N TRP A 73 -10.10 14.31 -11.25
CA TRP A 73 -11.33 14.52 -12.00
C TRP A 73 -12.47 14.76 -11.03
N TRP A 74 -13.15 15.89 -11.18
CA TRP A 74 -14.22 16.36 -10.30
C TRP A 74 -15.48 16.69 -11.10
N PRO A 75 -16.67 16.64 -10.49
CA PRO A 75 -17.90 17.09 -11.16
C PRO A 75 -17.79 18.53 -11.66
N ASP A 76 -18.33 18.80 -12.85
CA ASP A 76 -18.40 20.15 -13.42
C ASP A 76 -19.49 20.96 -12.70
N PRO A 77 -19.16 22.05 -11.97
CA PRO A 77 -20.16 22.85 -11.26
C PRO A 77 -21.13 23.59 -12.19
N ASP A 78 -20.79 23.76 -13.47
CA ASP A 78 -21.62 24.45 -14.46
C ASP A 78 -22.59 23.50 -15.19
N ALA A 79 -22.44 22.19 -15.00
CA ALA A 79 -23.33 21.16 -15.56
C ALA A 79 -24.41 20.74 -14.53
N PRO A 80 -25.70 20.64 -14.93
CA PRO A 80 -26.79 20.29 -14.01
C PRO A 80 -26.64 18.94 -13.28
N ASP A 81 -25.94 17.98 -13.89
CA ASP A 81 -25.66 16.65 -13.33
C ASP A 81 -24.19 16.47 -12.90
N GLY A 82 -23.39 17.54 -12.98
CA GLY A 82 -21.96 17.50 -12.68
C GLY A 82 -21.13 16.75 -13.71
N LEU A 83 -21.68 16.43 -14.88
CA LEU A 83 -21.01 15.67 -15.94
C LEU A 83 -20.81 16.50 -17.22
N PRO A 84 -19.76 16.23 -18.01
CA PRO A 84 -18.65 15.31 -17.71
C PRO A 84 -17.76 15.86 -16.58
N TYR A 85 -17.02 14.99 -15.90
CA TYR A 85 -16.03 15.48 -14.94
C TYR A 85 -14.97 16.32 -15.64
N ILE A 86 -14.40 17.27 -14.90
CA ILE A 86 -13.32 18.17 -15.32
C ILE A 86 -12.08 17.98 -14.43
N ARG A 87 -10.91 18.42 -14.91
CA ARG A 87 -9.64 18.36 -14.15
C ARG A 87 -9.33 19.67 -13.45
#